data_AF-A0A2P0QP53-F1
#
_entry.id   AF-A0A2P0QP53-F1
#
_cell.length_a   1.000
_cell.length_b   1.000
_cell.length_c   1.000
_cell.angle_alpha   90.00
_cell.angle_beta   90.00
_cell.angle_gamma   90.00
#
_symmetry.space_group_name_H-M   'P 1'
#
loop_
_entity.id
_entity.type
_entity.pdbx_description
1 polymer ?
#
loop_
_entity_poly.entity_id
_entity_poly.type
_entity_poly.pdbx_seq_one_letter_code
_entity_poly.pdbx_strand_id
1 'polypeptide(L)' 'MLIKLTGGLVYDPASGVDGKQQDIYIQNGKIINKPIGEFQVDKEYDLKGKVV' A
#
# COMPACT_ATOMS: atom_id res chain seq x y z
N MET A 1 10.76 7.18 -6.69
CA MET A 1 9.97 6.05 -7.17
C MET A 1 8.81 5.82 -6.20
N LEU A 2 7.59 6.10 -6.63
CA LEU A 2 6.34 5.80 -5.95
C LEU A 2 5.82 4.45 -6.42
N ILE A 3 5.82 3.47 -5.53
CA ILE A 3 5.16 2.18 -5.74
C ILE A 3 3.80 2.22 -5.05
N LYS A 4 2.77 1.71 -5.73
CA LYS A 4 1.46 1.43 -5.15
C LYS A 4 1.22 -0.07 -5.11
N LEU A 5 0.88 -0.59 -3.94
CA LEU A 5 0.35 -1.93 -3.75
C LEU A 5 -1.17 -1.80 -3.60
N THR A 6 -1.94 -2.39 -4.49
CA THR A 6 -3.39 -2.14 -4.58
C THR A 6 -4.20 -3.32 -4.09
N GLY A 7 -5.15 -3.06 -3.18
CA GLY A 7 -6.20 -4.01 -2.79
C GLY A 7 -5.74 -5.26 -2.05
N GLY A 8 -4.56 -5.24 -1.42
CA GLY A 8 -4.04 -6.34 -0.62
C GLY A 8 -4.74 -6.48 0.73
N LEU A 9 -4.81 -7.70 1.27
CA LEU A 9 -5.31 -7.98 2.61
C LEU A 9 -4.16 -7.83 3.62
N VAL A 10 -4.12 -6.69 4.30
CA VAL A 10 -2.99 -6.29 5.16
C VAL A 10 -3.16 -6.81 6.59
N TYR A 11 -2.08 -7.38 7.13
CA TYR A 11 -1.92 -7.70 8.54
C TYR A 11 -0.71 -6.97 9.13
N ASP A 12 -0.93 -6.12 10.12
CA ASP A 12 0.12 -5.43 10.86
C ASP A 12 -0.23 -5.40 12.35
N PRO A 13 0.21 -6.40 13.15
CA PRO A 13 -0.07 -6.46 14.57
C PRO A 13 0.47 -5.26 15.35
N ALA A 14 1.58 -4.65 14.91
CA ALA A 14 2.16 -3.50 15.60
C ALA A 14 1.26 -2.26 15.47
N SER A 15 0.58 -2.12 14.33
CA SER A 15 -0.41 -1.05 14.10
C SER A 15 -1.86 -1.50 14.38
N GLY A 16 -2.09 -2.71 14.87
CA GLY A 16 -3.41 -3.25 15.17
C GLY A 16 -4.28 -3.54 13.94
N VAL A 17 -3.68 -3.77 12.77
CA VAL A 17 -4.39 -4.12 11.54
C VAL A 17 -4.52 -5.64 11.45
N ASP A 18 -5.76 -6.14 11.51
CA ASP A 18 -6.08 -7.57 11.43
C ASP A 18 -6.94 -7.83 10.18
N GLY A 19 -6.29 -8.15 9.06
CA GLY A 19 -6.97 -8.55 7.83
C GLY A 19 -7.79 -7.45 7.18
N LYS A 20 -7.17 -6.29 6.92
CA LYS A 20 -7.85 -5.17 6.27
C LYS A 20 -7.46 -5.04 4.80
N GLN A 21 -8.45 -5.01 3.91
CA GLN A 21 -8.18 -4.71 2.51
C GLN A 21 -7.85 -3.22 2.34
N GLN A 22 -6.62 -2.90 1.94
CA GLN A 22 -6.19 -1.52 1.73
C GLN A 22 -5.03 -1.39 0.74
N ASP A 23 -4.84 -0.17 0.25
CA ASP A 23 -3.70 0.19 -0.58
C ASP A 23 -2.51 0.61 0.30
N ILE A 24 -1.29 0.29 -0.13
CA ILE A 24 -0.05 0.74 0.51
C ILE A 24 0.76 1.55 -0.50
N TYR A 25 1.26 2.71 -0.06
CA TYR A 25 2.10 3.59 -0.86
C TYR A 25 3.53 3.56 -0.33
N ILE A 26 4.49 3.34 -1.20
CA ILE A 26 5.91 3.25 -0.85
C ILE A 26 6.66 4.27 -1.70
N GLN A 27 7.27 5.26 -1.04
CA GLN A 27 8.12 6.25 -1.68
C GLN A 27 9.58 6.01 -1.28
N ASN A 28 10.43 5.73 -2.27
CA ASN A 28 11.88 5.58 -2.06
C ASN A 28 12.23 4.59 -0.92
N GLY A 29 11.55 3.44 -0.90
CA GLY A 29 11.78 2.38 0.08
C GLY A 29 11.12 2.59 1.45
N LYS A 30 10.31 3.63 1.64
CA LYS A 30 9.57 3.89 2.88
C LYS A 30 8.07 3.87 2.64
N ILE A 31 7.32 3.22 3.53
CA ILE A 31 5.86 3.31 3.53
C ILE A 31 5.47 4.74 3.91
N ILE A 32 4.57 5.33 3.12
CA ILE A 32 4.04 6.67 3.34
C ILE A 32 2.51 6.63 3.35
N ASN A 33 1.90 7.68 3.89
CA ASN A 33 0.47 7.91 3.68
C ASN A 33 0.19 8.12 2.18
N LYS A 34 -1.06 7.87 1.77
CA LYS A 34 -1.52 8.22 0.43
C LYS A 34 -1.18 9.70 0.15
N PRO A 35 -0.45 10.01 -0.94
CA PRO A 35 -0.12 11.39 -1.28
C PRO A 35 -1.39 12.22 -1.50
N ILE A 36 -1.33 13.50 -1.16
CA ILE A 36 -2.42 14.47 -1.34
C ILE A 36 -2.22 15.17 -2.69
N GLY A 37 -3.31 15.32 -3.46
CA GLY A 37 -3.29 15.97 -4.78
C GLY A 37 -3.03 15.00 -5.92
N GLU A 38 -2.58 15.54 -7.06
CA GLU A 38 -2.18 14.73 -8.21
C GLU A 38 -0.79 14.14 -7.97
N PHE A 39 -0.67 12.83 -8.17
CA PHE A 39 0.60 12.12 -8.09
C PHE A 39 0.65 11.04 -9.15
N GLN A 40 1.86 10.78 -9.64
CA GLN A 40 2.12 9.70 -10.58
C GLN A 40 2.65 8.49 -9.81
N VAL A 41 2.03 7.34 -10.05
CA VAL A 41 2.55 6.04 -9.59
C VAL A 41 3.53 5.54 -10.64
N ASP A 42 4.79 5.33 -10.24
CA ASP A 42 5.82 4.79 -11.13
C ASP A 42 5.60 3.30 -11.40
N LYS A 43 5.10 2.57 -10.39
CA LYS A 43 4.79 1.15 -10.51
C LYS A 43 3.63 0.74 -9.62
N GLU A 44 2.69 0.01 -10.17
CA GLU A 44 1.55 -0.55 -9.44
C GLU A 44 1.63 -2.09 -9.44
N TYR A 45 1.28 -2.69 -8.32
CA TYR A 45 1.10 -4.14 -8.19
C TYR A 45 -0.31 -4.42 -7.66
N ASP A 46 -1.09 -5.20 -8.42
CA ASP A 46 -2.40 -5.67 -7.98
C ASP A 46 -2.25 -6.86 -7.03
N LEU A 47 -2.72 -6.68 -5.80
CA LEU A 47 -2.64 -7.66 -4.73
C LEU A 47 -4.02 -8.16 -4.29
N LYS A 48 -5.08 -7.96 -5.09
CA LYS A 48 -6.40 -8.53 -4.78
C LYS A 48 -6.30 -10.05 -4.56
N GLY A 49 -6.88 -10.50 -3.45
CA GLY A 49 -6.84 -11.91 -3.04
C GLY A 49 -5.48 -12.39 -2.50
N LYS A 50 -4.52 -11.47 -2.29
CA LYS A 50 -3.21 -11.77 -1.68
C LYS A 50 -3.12 -11.16 -0.29
N VAL A 51 -2.36 -11.82 0.58
CA VAL A 51 -2.03 -11.36 1.94
C VAL A 51 -0.75 -10.53 1.90
N VAL A 52 -0.72 -9.45 2.67
CA VAL A 52 0.40 -8.51 2.79
C VAL A 52 0.72 -8.26 4.25
#